data_AF-A0A2H9R3K6-F1
#
_entry.id   AF-A0A2H9R3K6-F1
#
_cell.length_a   1.000
_cell.length_b   1.000
_cell.length_c   1.000
_cell.angle_alpha   90.00
_cell.angle_beta   90.00
_cell.angle_gamma   90.00
#
_symmetry.space_group_name_H-M   'P 1'
#
loop_
_entity.id
_entity.type
_entity.pdbx_description
1 polymer ?
#
loop_
_entity_poly.entity_id
_entity_poly.type
_entity_poly.pdbx_seq_one_letter_code
_entity_poly.pdbx_strand_id
1 'polypeptide(L)'
;MVKIKENQLLVFFIKDVKEKIIGSDGAEYGPFKVGDIAKLPRSNAALFVEKCYCRIITKKNIHKLESIKPMSIKELQEILETTVKHDDINKVLTFFCMLTAYTEDSQFNLSFRAPSSTGKSYIPLEIMSLFPKEDVILIAYSSPTSFYHDSGEWDKEKKCIIINLERKIIIFLDQPHDQLLMRLRPLLSHDQKELLYKITDKKERKGLRTKNVLIRGFPSVIFCTGSLKADEQEVTRNILLSPETTQEKIRESLYLKALREGDPYKFQEKLKNSKRDLLAQRIVEIKKTAISKILVDSDYVYGKFVKKYPKLKPKHMRDLGRIFSIIKGIASFNFWSHERDENNNITATKEDIDEAFRIWDELGESQDLGIPPYIYRLFKEVIEPIVKDGASRRDISQKHYEVYGRPIQDWLLRQQILPALESAGLIYQEPDPSDKRKMLIYVTTPPLNSL
;
A
#
# COMPACT_ATOMS: atom_id res chain seq x y z
N MET A 1 27.83 -28.17 3.09
CA MET A 1 27.87 -28.21 4.56
C MET A 1 27.49 -26.84 5.10
N VAL A 2 26.24 -26.68 5.54
CA VAL A 2 25.82 -25.49 6.29
C VAL A 2 26.07 -25.81 7.76
N LYS A 3 27.03 -25.13 8.40
CA LYS A 3 27.21 -25.16 9.85
C LYS A 3 26.06 -24.37 10.47
N ILE A 4 25.05 -25.08 10.96
CA ILE A 4 23.99 -24.51 11.78
C ILE A 4 24.61 -24.24 13.16
N LYS A 5 24.65 -22.97 13.57
CA LYS A 5 25.06 -22.59 14.93
C LYS A 5 24.09 -23.22 15.92
N GLU A 6 24.65 -23.87 16.92
CA GLU A 6 23.97 -24.48 18.06
C GLU A 6 23.06 -23.45 18.76
N ASN A 7 21.88 -23.91 19.21
CA ASN A 7 20.90 -23.25 20.10
C ASN A 7 19.68 -22.50 19.53
N GLN A 8 19.25 -22.74 18.29
CA GLN A 8 17.84 -22.49 17.92
C GLN A 8 17.22 -23.74 17.31
N LEU A 9 16.37 -24.41 18.10
CA LEU A 9 15.55 -25.54 17.66
C LEU A 9 14.60 -25.06 16.54
N LEU A 10 15.01 -25.27 15.30
CA LEU A 10 14.11 -25.27 14.14
C LEU A 10 13.33 -26.59 14.14
N VAL A 11 12.36 -26.72 15.05
CA VAL A 11 11.37 -27.81 15.02
C VAL A 11 10.21 -27.35 14.17
N PHE A 12 10.31 -27.52 12.86
CA PHE A 12 9.14 -27.43 11.99
C PHE A 12 8.95 -28.75 11.23
N PHE A 13 7.86 -29.43 11.57
CA PHE A 13 7.20 -30.52 10.84
C PHE A 13 8.06 -31.75 10.49
N ILE A 14 8.42 -32.54 11.50
CA ILE A 14 8.68 -33.97 11.28
C ILE A 14 7.33 -34.70 11.42
N LYS A 15 6.83 -35.33 10.35
CA LYS A 15 5.70 -36.27 10.44
C LYS A 15 6.23 -37.67 10.81
N ASP A 16 5.38 -38.49 11.44
CA ASP A 16 5.70 -39.88 11.80
C ASP A 16 6.34 -40.65 10.65
N VAL A 17 7.47 -41.31 10.92
CA VAL A 17 8.15 -42.17 9.96
C VAL A 17 7.58 -43.59 10.12
N LYS A 18 6.68 -43.97 9.21
CA LYS A 18 5.98 -45.26 9.23
C LYS A 18 6.80 -46.42 8.65
N GLU A 19 7.95 -46.15 8.03
CA GLU A 19 8.85 -47.14 7.45
C GLU A 19 10.01 -47.46 8.40
N LYS A 20 10.51 -48.71 8.37
CA LYS A 20 11.73 -49.10 9.07
C LYS A 20 12.98 -48.62 8.32
N ILE A 21 14.02 -48.25 9.06
CA ILE A 21 15.30 -47.75 8.53
C ILE A 21 16.41 -48.72 8.92
N ILE A 22 17.24 -49.12 7.97
CA ILE A 22 18.43 -49.94 8.24
C ILE A 22 19.59 -49.01 8.63
N GLY A 23 20.17 -49.24 9.80
CA GLY A 23 21.30 -48.53 10.37
C GLY A 23 22.62 -48.90 9.70
N SER A 24 23.66 -48.13 10.02
CA SER A 24 25.04 -48.35 9.54
C SER A 24 25.67 -49.66 10.06
N ASP A 25 25.07 -50.24 11.09
CA ASP A 25 25.34 -51.53 11.71
C ASP A 25 24.51 -52.68 11.13
N GLY A 26 23.65 -52.41 10.14
CA GLY A 26 22.76 -53.40 9.52
C GLY A 26 21.49 -53.70 10.31
N ALA A 27 21.26 -53.04 11.46
CA ALA A 27 20.07 -53.23 12.28
C ALA A 27 18.86 -52.43 11.75
N GLU A 28 17.65 -53.00 11.82
CA GLU A 28 16.42 -52.30 11.47
C GLU A 28 15.88 -51.47 12.65
N TYR A 29 15.53 -50.21 12.38
CA TYR A 29 15.06 -49.23 13.34
C TYR A 29 13.71 -48.64 12.91
N GLY A 30 12.72 -48.63 13.80
CA GLY A 30 11.40 -48.01 13.60
C GLY A 30 10.23 -49.01 13.54
N PRO A 31 8.98 -48.54 13.31
CA PRO A 31 8.58 -47.16 12.97
C PRO A 31 8.70 -46.17 14.14
N PHE A 32 8.86 -44.87 13.84
CA PHE A 32 9.13 -43.82 14.84
C PHE A 32 8.04 -42.75 14.88
N LYS A 33 7.60 -42.38 16.09
CA LYS A 33 6.68 -41.26 16.31
C LYS A 33 7.46 -39.98 16.66
N VAL A 34 6.84 -38.83 16.42
CA VAL A 34 7.38 -37.52 16.86
C VAL A 34 7.65 -37.55 18.36
N GLY A 35 8.93 -37.48 18.76
CA GLY A 35 9.39 -37.59 20.15
C GLY A 35 10.40 -38.72 20.41
N ASP A 36 10.50 -39.72 19.52
CA ASP A 36 11.41 -40.86 19.70
C ASP A 36 12.88 -40.58 19.31
N ILE A 37 13.19 -39.38 18.82
CA ILE A 37 14.54 -38.96 18.40
C ILE A 37 15.56 -39.09 19.55
N ALA A 38 15.12 -38.89 20.80
CA ALA A 38 15.95 -39.03 21.99
C ALA A 38 16.41 -40.48 22.28
N LYS A 39 15.80 -41.48 21.62
CA LYS A 39 16.11 -42.90 21.83
C LYS A 39 17.11 -43.47 20.82
N LEU A 40 17.51 -42.69 19.80
CA LEU A 40 18.47 -43.14 18.79
C LEU A 40 19.92 -42.92 19.27
N PRO A 41 20.83 -43.88 19.02
CA PRO A 41 22.26 -43.67 19.22
C PRO A 41 22.74 -42.44 18.44
N ARG A 42 23.60 -41.60 19.04
CA ARG A 42 24.07 -40.33 18.44
C ARG A 42 24.65 -40.50 17.02
N SER A 43 25.29 -41.61 16.72
CA SER A 43 25.83 -41.94 15.40
C SER A 43 24.75 -42.13 14.32
N ASN A 44 23.56 -42.62 14.70
CA ASN A 44 22.45 -42.89 13.78
C ASN A 44 21.43 -41.75 13.73
N ALA A 45 21.42 -40.84 14.71
CA ALA A 45 20.59 -39.63 14.69
C ALA A 45 20.95 -38.69 13.52
N ALA A 46 22.24 -38.57 13.18
CA ALA A 46 22.69 -37.79 12.03
C ALA A 46 22.18 -38.36 10.70
N LEU A 47 22.24 -39.69 10.53
CA LEU A 47 21.75 -40.39 9.34
C LEU A 47 20.21 -40.30 9.21
N PHE A 48 19.50 -40.32 10.34
CA PHE A 48 18.05 -40.13 10.39
C PHE A 48 17.65 -38.70 10.01
N VAL A 49 18.34 -37.70 10.54
CA VAL A 49 18.14 -36.29 10.18
C VAL A 49 18.47 -36.07 8.71
N GLU A 50 19.56 -36.63 8.19
CA GLU A 50 19.97 -36.51 6.78
C GLU A 50 18.97 -37.18 5.82
N LYS A 51 18.51 -38.41 6.10
CA LYS A 51 17.46 -39.07 5.28
C LYS A 51 16.10 -38.40 5.40
N CYS A 52 15.72 -37.87 6.57
CA CYS A 52 14.51 -37.07 6.73
C CYS A 52 14.63 -35.72 6.01
N TYR A 53 15.78 -35.03 6.09
CA TYR A 53 16.07 -33.81 5.34
C TYR A 53 15.99 -34.05 3.83
N CYS A 54 16.59 -35.14 3.33
CA CYS A 54 16.61 -35.47 1.91
C CYS A 54 15.22 -35.90 1.38
N ARG A 55 14.34 -36.49 2.19
CA ARG A 55 12.94 -36.81 1.78
C ARG A 55 11.97 -35.62 1.91
N ILE A 56 12.30 -34.59 2.68
CA ILE A 56 11.42 -33.43 2.90
C ILE A 56 11.54 -32.38 1.77
N ILE A 57 12.58 -32.40 0.95
CA ILE A 57 12.74 -31.42 -0.13
C ILE A 57 11.98 -31.88 -1.40
N THR A 58 10.65 -31.80 -1.36
CA THR A 58 9.85 -31.70 -2.60
C THR A 58 9.87 -30.23 -3.06
N LYS A 59 9.70 -29.94 -4.36
CA LYS A 59 9.60 -28.54 -4.87
C LYS A 59 8.64 -27.67 -4.04
N LYS A 60 7.55 -28.27 -3.54
CA LYS A 60 6.54 -27.63 -2.69
C LYS A 60 7.08 -27.17 -1.33
N ASN A 61 8.05 -27.87 -0.75
CA ASN A 61 8.68 -27.52 0.52
C ASN A 61 9.84 -26.53 0.37
N ILE A 62 10.52 -26.49 -0.79
CA ILE A 62 11.50 -25.44 -1.11
C ILE A 62 10.82 -24.07 -1.17
N HIS A 63 9.73 -23.96 -1.93
CA HIS A 63 8.98 -22.70 -2.03
C HIS A 63 8.49 -22.20 -0.67
N LYS A 64 8.06 -23.12 0.21
CA LYS A 64 7.66 -22.79 1.58
C LYS A 64 8.82 -22.30 2.45
N LEU A 65 10.05 -22.80 2.25
CA LEU A 65 11.23 -22.34 2.98
C LEU A 65 11.76 -21.00 2.44
N GLU A 66 11.68 -20.76 1.13
CA GLU A 66 12.03 -19.48 0.52
C GLU A 66 11.03 -18.38 0.88
N SER A 67 9.73 -18.72 0.98
CA SER A 67 8.71 -17.76 1.41
C SER A 67 8.86 -17.30 2.86
N ILE A 68 9.70 -17.94 3.67
CA ILE A 68 9.93 -17.61 5.10
C ILE A 68 11.12 -16.65 5.28
N LYS A 69 12.03 -16.53 4.30
CA LYS A 69 13.19 -15.62 4.41
C LYS A 69 12.74 -14.16 4.44
N PRO A 70 13.29 -13.29 5.30
CA PRO A 70 13.04 -11.86 5.23
C PRO A 70 13.27 -11.34 3.81
N MET A 71 12.35 -10.50 3.33
CA MET A 71 12.45 -9.83 2.05
C MET A 71 12.59 -8.34 2.28
N SER A 72 13.61 -7.75 1.68
CA SER A 72 13.84 -6.31 1.71
C SER A 72 12.84 -5.56 0.83
N ILE A 73 12.68 -4.25 1.07
CA ILE A 73 11.85 -3.39 0.21
C ILE A 73 12.39 -3.34 -1.21
N LYS A 74 13.71 -3.37 -1.38
CA LYS A 74 14.34 -3.42 -2.70
C LYS A 74 13.97 -4.70 -3.46
N GLU A 75 13.99 -5.85 -2.80
CA GLU A 75 13.54 -7.10 -3.43
C GLU A 75 12.05 -7.05 -3.79
N LEU A 76 11.21 -6.47 -2.91
CA LEU A 76 9.80 -6.24 -3.22
C LEU A 76 9.65 -5.33 -4.46
N GLN A 77 10.39 -4.22 -4.53
CA GLN A 77 10.40 -3.32 -5.69
C GLN A 77 10.77 -4.06 -6.97
N GLU A 78 11.85 -4.84 -6.97
CA GLU A 78 12.30 -5.63 -8.13
C GLU A 78 11.24 -6.64 -8.60
N ILE A 79 10.50 -7.25 -7.67
CA ILE A 79 9.41 -8.18 -8.01
C ILE A 79 8.24 -7.42 -8.64
N LEU A 80 7.85 -6.28 -8.07
CA LEU A 80 6.75 -5.45 -8.59
C LEU A 80 7.11 -4.80 -9.94
N GLU A 81 8.40 -4.51 -10.18
CA GLU A 81 8.99 -3.98 -11.43
C GLU A 81 8.73 -4.88 -12.65
N THR A 82 8.36 -6.14 -12.42
CA THR A 82 7.97 -7.06 -13.50
C THR A 82 6.74 -6.60 -14.28
N THR A 83 5.82 -5.91 -13.60
CA THR A 83 4.58 -5.38 -14.19
C THR A 83 4.44 -3.87 -14.06
N VAL A 84 4.96 -3.27 -13.00
CA VAL A 84 4.85 -1.82 -12.76
C VAL A 84 6.23 -1.21 -12.88
N LYS A 85 6.50 -0.55 -14.02
CA LYS A 85 7.80 0.05 -14.31
C LYS A 85 8.02 1.36 -13.54
N HIS A 86 9.17 1.48 -12.89
CA HIS A 86 9.51 2.59 -11.98
C HIS A 86 8.46 2.69 -10.85
N ASP A 87 8.04 3.90 -10.46
CA ASP A 87 7.01 4.11 -9.44
C ASP A 87 7.37 3.44 -8.11
N ASP A 88 8.65 3.48 -7.73
CA ASP A 88 9.22 2.65 -6.68
C ASP A 88 8.48 2.76 -5.35
N ILE A 89 8.21 3.98 -4.90
CA ILE A 89 7.45 4.22 -3.67
C ILE A 89 5.95 3.99 -3.89
N ASN A 90 5.42 4.40 -5.04
CA ASN A 90 4.00 4.23 -5.35
C ASN A 90 3.58 2.75 -5.31
N LYS A 91 4.38 1.85 -5.89
CA LYS A 91 4.09 0.41 -5.90
C LYS A 91 4.30 -0.24 -4.53
N VAL A 92 5.33 0.17 -3.78
CA VAL A 92 5.56 -0.32 -2.41
C VAL A 92 4.43 0.08 -1.47
N LEU A 93 4.03 1.35 -1.45
CA LEU A 93 2.93 1.81 -0.60
C LEU A 93 1.59 1.20 -1.01
N THR A 94 1.36 1.01 -2.32
CA THR A 94 0.16 0.32 -2.79
C THR A 94 0.11 -1.12 -2.29
N PHE A 95 1.24 -1.83 -2.38
CA PHE A 95 1.36 -3.17 -1.84
C PHE A 95 1.08 -3.20 -0.33
N PHE A 96 1.72 -2.32 0.45
CA PHE A 96 1.50 -2.29 1.90
C PHE A 96 0.09 -1.87 2.29
N CYS A 97 -0.52 -0.92 1.58
CA CYS A 97 -1.92 -0.54 1.77
C CYS A 97 -2.83 -1.77 1.62
N MET A 98 -2.63 -2.55 0.56
CA MET A 98 -3.39 -3.79 0.35
C MET A 98 -3.08 -4.85 1.43
N LEU A 99 -1.81 -5.00 1.81
CA LEU A 99 -1.39 -5.99 2.81
C LEU A 99 -1.95 -5.68 4.21
N THR A 100 -2.00 -4.41 4.60
CA THR A 100 -2.53 -4.01 5.90
C THR A 100 -4.02 -4.28 6.06
N ALA A 101 -4.75 -4.59 4.97
CA ALA A 101 -6.12 -5.10 5.08
C ALA A 101 -6.20 -6.33 6.00
N TYR A 102 -5.14 -7.14 6.07
CA TYR A 102 -5.07 -8.34 6.92
C TYR A 102 -4.62 -8.10 8.36
N THR A 103 -4.37 -6.85 8.75
CA THR A 103 -4.10 -6.46 10.13
C THR A 103 -5.40 -6.14 10.87
N GLU A 104 -5.34 -6.02 12.19
CA GLU A 104 -6.53 -5.68 12.99
C GLU A 104 -6.88 -4.18 12.91
N ASP A 105 -5.87 -3.30 12.87
CA ASP A 105 -6.04 -1.86 13.11
C ASP A 105 -5.07 -0.96 12.32
N SER A 106 -4.40 -1.48 11.29
CA SER A 106 -3.29 -0.78 10.62
C SER A 106 -3.60 -0.40 9.18
N GLN A 107 -4.85 -0.54 8.76
CA GLN A 107 -5.31 -0.12 7.44
C GLN A 107 -5.07 1.37 7.23
N PHE A 108 -4.83 1.76 5.98
CA PHE A 108 -4.70 3.15 5.58
C PHE A 108 -5.20 3.31 4.15
N ASN A 109 -5.40 4.56 3.74
CA ASN A 109 -5.97 4.87 2.43
C ASN A 109 -4.95 5.56 1.53
N LEU A 110 -5.04 5.27 0.24
CA LEU A 110 -4.25 5.90 -0.82
C LEU A 110 -5.16 6.68 -1.76
N SER A 111 -4.68 7.83 -2.22
CA SER A 111 -5.33 8.60 -3.26
C SER A 111 -4.33 8.88 -4.38
N PHE A 112 -4.45 8.13 -5.48
CA PHE A 112 -3.75 8.41 -6.73
C PHE A 112 -4.40 9.61 -7.41
N ARG A 113 -3.66 10.72 -7.47
CA ARG A 113 -4.08 11.99 -8.06
C ARG A 113 -3.10 12.41 -9.14
N ALA A 114 -3.52 12.28 -10.38
CA ALA A 114 -2.74 12.70 -11.55
C ALA A 114 -3.66 12.90 -12.75
N PRO A 115 -3.23 13.66 -13.78
CA PRO A 115 -3.99 13.77 -15.03
C PRO A 115 -4.29 12.40 -15.66
N SER A 116 -5.25 12.36 -16.58
CA SER A 116 -5.57 11.15 -17.33
C SER A 116 -4.35 10.56 -18.03
N SER A 117 -4.38 9.24 -18.26
CA SER A 117 -3.34 8.50 -18.99
C SER A 117 -1.94 8.48 -18.35
N THR A 118 -1.82 8.79 -17.06
CA THR A 118 -0.56 8.70 -16.29
C THR A 118 -0.33 7.34 -15.63
N GLY A 119 -1.30 6.41 -15.73
CA GLY A 119 -1.23 5.09 -15.09
C GLY A 119 -1.81 5.04 -13.67
N LYS A 120 -2.67 6.00 -13.29
CA LYS A 120 -3.28 6.07 -11.95
C LYS A 120 -3.98 4.80 -11.48
N SER A 121 -4.73 4.14 -12.36
CA SER A 121 -5.40 2.86 -12.07
C SER A 121 -4.50 1.65 -12.33
N TYR A 122 -3.43 1.82 -13.11
CA TYR A 122 -2.56 0.72 -13.51
C TYR A 122 -1.83 0.10 -12.31
N ILE A 123 -1.25 0.94 -11.44
CA ILE A 123 -0.47 0.47 -10.28
C ILE A 123 -1.34 -0.39 -9.34
N PRO A 124 -2.52 0.08 -8.87
CA PRO A 124 -3.40 -0.76 -8.05
C PRO A 124 -3.90 -2.01 -8.78
N LEU A 125 -4.25 -1.92 -10.06
CA LEU A 125 -4.78 -3.07 -10.82
C LEU A 125 -3.73 -4.17 -11.05
N GLU A 126 -2.46 -3.82 -11.24
CA GLU A 126 -1.40 -4.81 -11.40
C GLU A 126 -1.05 -5.46 -10.06
N ILE A 127 -1.01 -4.68 -8.96
CA ILE A 127 -0.66 -5.18 -7.63
C ILE A 127 -1.78 -6.02 -7.03
N MET A 128 -3.05 -5.65 -7.21
CA MET A 128 -4.19 -6.42 -6.69
C MET A 128 -4.22 -7.86 -7.22
N SER A 129 -3.61 -8.12 -8.40
CA SER A 129 -3.55 -9.46 -8.98
C SER A 129 -2.75 -10.46 -8.14
N LEU A 130 -1.93 -9.96 -7.20
CA LEU A 130 -1.20 -10.78 -6.22
C LEU A 130 -2.08 -11.20 -5.03
N PHE A 131 -3.20 -10.50 -4.81
CA PHE A 131 -4.07 -10.70 -3.66
C PHE A 131 -5.21 -11.68 -3.99
N PRO A 132 -5.73 -12.41 -2.99
CA PRO A 132 -6.94 -13.23 -3.14
C PRO A 132 -8.12 -12.41 -3.67
N LYS A 133 -8.74 -12.88 -4.75
CA LYS A 133 -9.80 -12.14 -5.46
C LYS A 133 -11.02 -11.86 -4.58
N GLU A 134 -11.30 -12.73 -3.62
CA GLU A 134 -12.43 -12.59 -2.70
C GLU A 134 -12.27 -11.43 -1.71
N ASP A 135 -11.04 -10.92 -1.53
CA ASP A 135 -10.75 -9.79 -0.64
C ASP A 135 -10.75 -8.45 -1.37
N VAL A 136 -10.71 -8.45 -2.70
CA VAL A 136 -10.62 -7.24 -3.53
C VAL A 136 -11.99 -6.86 -4.06
N ILE A 137 -12.42 -5.64 -3.75
CA ILE A 137 -13.67 -5.04 -4.23
C ILE A 137 -13.31 -3.91 -5.21
N LEU A 138 -13.58 -4.13 -6.50
CA LEU A 138 -13.42 -3.13 -7.54
C LEU A 138 -14.71 -2.34 -7.75
N ILE A 139 -14.61 -1.02 -7.64
CA ILE A 139 -15.73 -0.11 -7.86
C ILE A 139 -15.39 0.84 -8.99
N ALA A 140 -16.01 0.64 -10.15
CA ALA A 140 -15.86 1.54 -11.29
C ALA A 140 -16.56 2.88 -11.04
N TYR A 141 -17.79 2.82 -10.54
CA TYR A 141 -18.59 3.96 -10.15
C TYR A 141 -19.57 3.51 -9.05
N SER A 142 -19.87 4.38 -8.10
CA SER A 142 -20.87 4.14 -7.07
C SER A 142 -21.68 5.40 -6.84
N SER A 143 -23.01 5.26 -6.88
CA SER A 143 -23.90 6.38 -6.57
C SER A 143 -23.87 6.65 -5.06
N PRO A 144 -24.35 7.82 -4.60
CA PRO A 144 -24.35 8.17 -3.17
C PRO A 144 -24.97 7.12 -2.24
N THR A 145 -25.89 6.29 -2.77
CA THR A 145 -26.61 5.28 -1.99
C THR A 145 -26.28 3.85 -2.40
N SER A 146 -25.77 3.57 -3.60
CA SER A 146 -25.60 2.17 -4.07
C SER A 146 -24.66 1.36 -3.19
N PHE A 147 -23.61 2.00 -2.67
CA PHE A 147 -22.68 1.38 -1.71
C PHE A 147 -23.38 0.74 -0.49
N TYR A 148 -24.50 1.32 -0.04
CA TYR A 148 -25.25 0.86 1.12
C TYR A 148 -26.38 -0.12 0.79
N HIS A 149 -26.68 -0.32 -0.50
CA HIS A 149 -27.79 -1.15 -0.96
C HIS A 149 -27.35 -2.50 -1.55
N ASP A 150 -26.16 -2.56 -2.16
CA ASP A 150 -25.76 -3.71 -3.00
C ASP A 150 -25.01 -4.83 -2.25
N SER A 151 -24.58 -4.63 -1.00
CA SER A 151 -23.48 -5.44 -0.44
C SER A 151 -23.65 -5.91 1.02
N GLY A 152 -24.87 -6.04 1.52
CA GLY A 152 -25.07 -6.41 2.92
C GLY A 152 -26.13 -7.46 3.20
N GLU A 153 -25.90 -8.21 4.26
CA GLU A 153 -26.79 -9.26 4.76
C GLU A 153 -27.75 -8.68 5.82
N TRP A 154 -29.02 -9.11 5.81
CA TRP A 154 -29.97 -8.67 6.81
C TRP A 154 -29.78 -9.44 8.13
N ASP A 155 -29.43 -8.72 9.18
CA ASP A 155 -29.38 -9.24 10.55
C ASP A 155 -30.74 -9.03 11.23
N LYS A 156 -31.40 -10.15 11.59
CA LYS A 156 -32.72 -10.14 12.22
C LYS A 156 -32.69 -9.64 13.66
N GLU A 157 -31.61 -9.89 14.39
CA GLU A 157 -31.46 -9.51 15.80
C GLU A 157 -31.17 -8.02 15.91
N LYS A 158 -30.19 -7.53 15.14
CA LYS A 158 -29.82 -6.11 15.10
C LYS A 158 -30.81 -5.25 14.29
N LYS A 159 -31.72 -5.87 13.53
CA LYS A 159 -32.69 -5.21 12.64
C LYS A 159 -32.01 -4.22 11.68
N CYS A 160 -30.85 -4.60 11.14
CA CYS A 160 -30.07 -3.78 10.23
C CYS A 160 -29.42 -4.63 9.13
N ILE A 161 -29.03 -3.98 8.03
CA ILE A 161 -28.13 -4.59 7.06
C ILE A 161 -26.70 -4.49 7.58
N ILE A 162 -25.95 -5.59 7.55
CA ILE A 162 -24.53 -5.61 7.89
C ILE A 162 -23.70 -5.68 6.61
N ILE A 163 -22.78 -4.74 6.44
CA ILE A 163 -21.76 -4.74 5.40
C ILE A 163 -20.42 -5.02 6.09
N ASN A 164 -19.85 -6.21 5.88
CA ASN A 164 -18.56 -6.55 6.45
C ASN A 164 -17.42 -6.19 5.49
N LEU A 165 -16.58 -5.24 5.92
CA LEU A 165 -15.39 -4.76 5.21
C LEU A 165 -14.08 -5.16 5.91
N GLU A 166 -14.14 -6.01 6.94
CA GLU A 166 -12.95 -6.61 7.54
C GLU A 166 -12.15 -7.37 6.47
N ARG A 167 -10.84 -7.12 6.43
CA ARG A 167 -9.92 -7.79 5.49
C ARG A 167 -10.28 -7.57 4.02
N LYS A 168 -10.95 -6.45 3.71
CA LYS A 168 -11.27 -6.05 2.35
C LYS A 168 -10.35 -4.94 1.85
N ILE A 169 -10.01 -5.04 0.57
CA ILE A 169 -9.28 -4.05 -0.21
C ILE A 169 -10.29 -3.43 -1.17
N ILE A 170 -10.57 -2.14 -1.03
CA ILE A 170 -11.53 -1.43 -1.89
C ILE A 170 -10.75 -0.55 -2.85
N ILE A 171 -10.96 -0.73 -4.15
CA ILE A 171 -10.31 0.08 -5.19
C ILE A 171 -11.40 0.79 -5.99
N PHE A 172 -11.44 2.12 -5.87
CA PHE A 172 -12.24 2.97 -6.72
C PHE A 172 -11.43 3.32 -7.98
N LEU A 173 -11.91 2.88 -9.15
CA LEU A 173 -11.21 3.10 -10.44
C LEU A 173 -11.33 4.54 -10.95
N ASP A 174 -12.27 5.30 -10.40
CA ASP A 174 -12.40 6.75 -10.57
C ASP A 174 -12.84 7.40 -9.24
N GLN A 175 -12.89 8.73 -9.19
CA GLN A 175 -13.42 9.44 -8.03
C GLN A 175 -14.90 9.09 -7.82
N PRO A 176 -15.30 8.56 -6.65
CA PRO A 176 -16.70 8.38 -6.35
C PRO A 176 -17.42 9.74 -6.28
N HIS A 177 -18.74 9.72 -6.43
CA HIS A 177 -19.56 10.92 -6.29
C HIS A 177 -19.28 11.63 -4.95
N ASP A 178 -19.16 12.96 -4.93
CA ASP A 178 -18.76 13.74 -3.74
C ASP A 178 -19.60 13.42 -2.50
N GLN A 179 -20.92 13.32 -2.66
CA GLN A 179 -21.81 12.89 -1.56
C GLN A 179 -21.48 11.51 -1.00
N LEU A 180 -21.06 10.54 -1.83
CA LEU A 180 -20.60 9.25 -1.34
C LEU A 180 -19.31 9.43 -0.55
N LEU A 181 -18.35 10.18 -1.10
CA LEU A 181 -17.06 10.43 -0.45
C LEU A 181 -17.24 11.10 0.92
N MET A 182 -18.14 12.08 1.02
CA MET A 182 -18.52 12.70 2.30
C MET A 182 -19.09 11.69 3.30
N ARG A 183 -19.94 10.76 2.85
CA ARG A 183 -20.53 9.72 3.71
C ARG A 183 -19.52 8.66 4.13
N LEU A 184 -18.49 8.42 3.30
CA LEU A 184 -17.40 7.49 3.61
C LEU A 184 -16.33 8.09 4.53
N ARG A 185 -16.33 9.40 4.81
CA ARG A 185 -15.32 10.04 5.70
C ARG A 185 -15.13 9.34 7.06
N PRO A 186 -16.19 8.91 7.78
CA PRO A 186 -16.02 8.16 9.02
C PRO A 186 -15.32 6.80 8.83
N LEU A 187 -15.66 6.09 7.75
CA LEU A 187 -15.02 4.82 7.39
C LEU A 187 -13.53 5.02 7.06
N LEU A 188 -13.21 6.07 6.31
CA LEU A 188 -11.84 6.41 5.88
C LEU A 188 -10.98 7.00 7.00
N SER A 189 -11.57 7.41 8.14
CA SER A 189 -10.78 7.81 9.30
C SER A 189 -10.26 6.61 10.11
N HIS A 190 -10.90 5.44 9.97
CA HIS A 190 -10.61 4.24 10.77
C HIS A 190 -10.76 4.43 12.30
N ASP A 191 -11.63 5.35 12.74
CA ASP A 191 -11.81 5.69 14.17
C ASP A 191 -12.67 4.65 14.94
N GLN A 192 -13.68 4.07 14.29
CA GLN A 192 -14.62 3.12 14.91
C GLN A 192 -14.83 1.90 14.02
N LYS A 193 -14.68 0.70 14.62
CA LYS A 193 -14.79 -0.57 13.92
C LYS A 193 -16.21 -0.90 13.45
N GLU A 194 -17.24 -0.37 14.10
CA GLU A 194 -18.63 -0.51 13.66
C GLU A 194 -19.26 0.88 13.46
N LEU A 195 -19.80 1.14 12.27
CA LEU A 195 -20.40 2.42 11.89
C LEU A 195 -21.87 2.23 11.50
N LEU A 196 -22.78 2.85 12.25
CA LEU A 196 -24.21 2.80 11.97
C LEU A 196 -24.64 3.96 11.05
N TYR A 197 -25.03 3.62 9.84
CA TYR A 197 -25.62 4.52 8.85
C TYR A 197 -27.14 4.40 8.85
N LYS A 198 -27.83 5.53 8.88
CA LYS A 198 -29.29 5.62 8.70
C LYS A 198 -29.58 6.22 7.34
N ILE A 199 -30.07 5.43 6.42
CA ILE A 199 -30.36 5.83 5.03
C ILE A 199 -31.86 5.77 4.75
N THR A 200 -32.37 6.73 3.99
CA THR A 200 -33.79 6.78 3.61
C THR A 200 -34.02 6.00 2.32
N ASP A 201 -34.95 5.04 2.35
CA ASP A 201 -35.40 4.33 1.16
C ASP A 201 -36.62 5.04 0.55
N LYS A 202 -36.53 5.37 -0.74
CA LYS A 202 -37.58 6.05 -1.50
C LYS A 202 -38.43 5.08 -2.35
N LYS A 203 -38.15 3.78 -2.33
CA LYS A 203 -38.77 2.81 -3.25
C LYS A 203 -40.19 2.35 -2.86
N GLU A 204 -40.68 2.64 -1.65
CA GLU A 204 -42.00 2.18 -1.22
C GLU A 204 -43.10 3.24 -1.46
N ARG A 205 -44.17 2.85 -2.18
CA ARG A 205 -45.41 3.64 -2.40
C ARG A 205 -46.14 4.09 -1.12
N LYS A 206 -45.65 3.74 0.08
CA LYS A 206 -46.27 3.99 1.40
C LYS A 206 -45.49 4.93 2.33
N GLY A 207 -44.45 5.63 1.85
CA GLY A 207 -43.76 6.69 2.60
C GLY A 207 -42.23 6.50 2.71
N LEU A 208 -41.55 7.50 3.29
CA LEU A 208 -40.10 7.45 3.53
C LEU A 208 -39.80 6.51 4.69
N ARG A 209 -39.17 5.36 4.41
CA ARG A 209 -38.73 4.42 5.47
C ARG A 209 -37.23 4.55 5.68
N THR A 210 -36.81 4.64 6.94
CA THR A 210 -35.38 4.65 7.29
C THR A 210 -34.87 3.22 7.42
N LYS A 211 -33.78 2.92 6.74
CA LYS A 211 -33.06 1.66 6.78
C LYS A 211 -31.75 1.86 7.55
N ASN A 212 -31.48 0.95 8.48
CA ASN A 212 -30.23 0.92 9.23
C ASN A 212 -29.23 0.03 8.50
N VAL A 213 -28.02 0.55 8.27
CA VAL A 213 -26.89 -0.15 7.67
C VAL A 213 -25.70 -0.04 8.62
N LEU A 214 -25.20 -1.17 9.10
CA LEU A 214 -24.02 -1.28 9.94
C LEU A 214 -22.84 -1.67 9.06
N ILE A 215 -21.84 -0.81 8.95
CA ILE A 215 -20.56 -1.15 8.33
C ILE A 215 -19.63 -1.66 9.43
N ARG A 216 -19.05 -2.85 9.24
CA ARG A 216 -18.10 -3.47 10.19
C ARG A 216 -16.72 -3.58 9.57
N GLY A 217 -15.70 -3.29 10.37
CA GLY A 217 -14.30 -3.46 10.03
C GLY A 217 -13.68 -2.27 9.33
N PHE A 218 -12.36 -2.34 9.22
CA PHE A 218 -11.54 -1.37 8.50
C PHE A 218 -11.09 -1.98 7.17
N PRO A 219 -11.52 -1.43 6.03
CA PRO A 219 -10.94 -1.76 4.74
C PRO A 219 -9.70 -0.90 4.47
N SER A 220 -8.80 -1.41 3.65
CA SER A 220 -7.82 -0.57 2.96
C SER A 220 -8.44 -0.01 1.69
N VAL A 221 -8.40 1.32 1.49
CA VAL A 221 -9.10 1.97 0.38
C VAL A 221 -8.12 2.70 -0.55
N ILE A 222 -8.28 2.51 -1.86
CA ILE A 222 -7.47 3.14 -2.90
C ILE A 222 -8.39 3.90 -3.85
N PHE A 223 -8.14 5.20 -4.01
CA PHE A 223 -8.85 6.06 -4.96
C PHE A 223 -7.98 6.38 -6.17
N CYS A 224 -8.49 6.18 -7.38
CA CYS A 224 -7.81 6.53 -8.63
C CYS A 224 -8.47 7.74 -9.29
N THR A 225 -8.19 8.97 -8.82
CA THR A 225 -8.87 10.18 -9.35
C THR A 225 -8.04 10.93 -10.39
N GLY A 226 -8.73 11.44 -11.41
CA GLY A 226 -8.17 12.42 -12.36
C GLY A 226 -8.13 13.85 -11.82
N SER A 227 -8.84 14.13 -10.72
CA SER A 227 -8.88 15.44 -10.09
C SER A 227 -7.65 15.66 -9.22
N LEU A 228 -6.92 16.74 -9.52
CA LEU A 228 -5.81 17.21 -8.71
C LEU A 228 -6.29 18.01 -7.49
N LYS A 229 -7.53 18.51 -7.53
CA LYS A 229 -8.14 19.23 -6.40
C LYS A 229 -8.53 18.25 -5.30
N ALA A 230 -7.90 18.37 -4.15
CA ALA A 230 -8.20 17.57 -2.97
C ALA A 230 -8.82 18.45 -1.88
N ASP A 231 -9.98 18.04 -1.36
CA ASP A 231 -10.56 18.64 -0.16
C ASP A 231 -9.65 18.37 1.04
N GLU A 232 -9.47 19.34 1.94
CA GLU A 232 -8.56 19.20 3.09
C GLU A 232 -8.90 17.97 3.95
N GLN A 233 -10.19 17.62 4.05
CA GLN A 233 -10.63 16.42 4.78
C GLN A 233 -10.24 15.12 4.07
N GLU A 234 -10.10 15.13 2.75
CA GLU A 234 -9.63 13.99 1.96
C GLU A 234 -8.11 13.87 2.02
N VAL A 235 -7.38 14.98 1.87
CA VAL A 235 -5.91 15.03 1.99
C VAL A 235 -5.47 14.44 3.33
N THR A 236 -6.16 14.83 4.39
CA THR A 236 -5.84 14.37 5.74
C THR A 236 -6.30 12.94 6.01
N ARG A 237 -7.04 12.27 5.12
CA ARG A 237 -7.46 10.85 5.26
C ARG A 237 -6.75 9.88 4.33
N ASN A 238 -5.99 10.39 3.37
CA ASN A 238 -5.27 9.58 2.38
C ASN A 238 -3.79 9.97 2.32
N ILE A 239 -2.91 9.02 2.02
CA ILE A 239 -1.59 9.33 1.48
C ILE A 239 -1.78 9.67 -0.01
N LEU A 240 -1.33 10.85 -0.42
CA LEU A 240 -1.47 11.30 -1.80
C LEU A 240 -0.34 10.74 -2.65
N LEU A 241 -0.67 10.03 -3.72
CA LEU A 241 0.29 9.46 -4.65
C LEU A 241 0.05 10.02 -6.05
N SER A 242 1.10 10.12 -6.84
CA SER A 242 1.00 10.44 -8.26
C SER A 242 1.96 9.54 -9.03
N PRO A 243 1.49 8.83 -10.09
CA PRO A 243 2.39 8.07 -10.93
C PRO A 243 3.49 8.96 -11.50
N GLU A 244 4.69 8.41 -11.63
CA GLU A 244 5.80 9.07 -12.31
C GLU A 244 5.49 9.32 -13.79
N THR A 245 6.08 10.35 -14.37
CA THR A 245 5.87 10.70 -15.79
C THR A 245 7.18 10.98 -16.51
N THR A 246 8.28 10.37 -16.03
CA THR A 246 9.61 10.45 -16.64
C THR A 246 9.62 9.77 -18.01
N GLN A 247 10.52 10.21 -18.89
CA GLN A 247 10.63 9.65 -20.24
C GLN A 247 11.06 8.17 -20.21
N GLU A 248 11.96 7.84 -19.28
CA GLU A 248 12.45 6.48 -19.04
C GLU A 248 11.28 5.55 -18.70
N LYS A 249 10.43 5.94 -17.74
CA LYS A 249 9.23 5.18 -17.38
C LYS A 249 8.30 5.01 -18.56
N ILE A 250 8.02 6.07 -19.30
CA ILE A 250 7.10 6.02 -20.45
C ILE A 250 7.64 5.01 -21.48
N ARG A 251 8.93 5.08 -21.79
CA ARG A 251 9.60 4.16 -22.73
C ARG A 251 9.48 2.69 -22.28
N GLU A 252 9.78 2.39 -21.02
CA GLU A 252 9.70 1.02 -20.51
C GLU A 252 8.26 0.52 -20.42
N SER A 253 7.32 1.39 -20.04
CA SER A 253 5.88 1.08 -20.00
C SER A 253 5.33 0.80 -21.40
N LEU A 254 5.76 1.55 -22.42
CA LEU A 254 5.41 1.31 -23.82
C LEU A 254 5.94 -0.03 -24.31
N TYR A 255 7.20 -0.37 -23.98
CA TYR A 255 7.78 -1.66 -24.33
C TYR A 255 7.02 -2.82 -23.66
N LEU A 256 6.72 -2.69 -22.36
CA LEU A 256 5.95 -3.69 -21.63
C LEU A 256 4.54 -3.87 -22.22
N LYS A 257 3.88 -2.76 -22.60
CA LYS A 257 2.59 -2.78 -23.28
C LYS A 257 2.69 -3.47 -24.64
N ALA A 258 3.70 -3.16 -25.45
CA ALA A 258 3.91 -3.79 -26.75
C ALA A 258 4.13 -5.32 -26.61
N LEU A 259 4.87 -5.77 -25.59
CA LEU A 259 5.02 -7.20 -25.31
C LEU A 259 3.68 -7.86 -24.95
N ARG A 260 2.85 -7.19 -24.15
CA ARG A 260 1.54 -7.69 -23.74
C ARG A 260 0.56 -7.78 -24.90
N GLU A 261 0.52 -6.77 -25.77
CA GLU A 261 -0.38 -6.72 -26.94
C GLU A 261 0.09 -7.64 -28.07
N GLY A 262 1.41 -7.79 -28.27
CA GLY A 262 1.96 -8.60 -29.35
C GLY A 262 1.77 -10.10 -29.15
N ASP A 263 1.98 -10.61 -27.93
CA ASP A 263 1.73 -12.02 -27.59
C ASP A 263 1.31 -12.14 -26.10
N PRO A 264 0.00 -12.10 -25.82
CA PRO A 264 -0.52 -12.20 -24.46
C PRO A 264 -0.13 -13.49 -23.74
N TYR A 265 -0.02 -14.61 -24.46
CA TYR A 265 0.29 -15.91 -23.87
C TYR A 265 1.75 -15.97 -23.44
N LYS A 266 2.67 -15.57 -24.32
CA LYS A 266 4.10 -15.49 -23.98
C LYS A 266 4.37 -14.46 -22.89
N PHE A 267 3.61 -13.36 -22.86
CA PHE A 267 3.67 -12.40 -21.78
C PHE A 267 3.24 -13.02 -20.45
N GLN A 268 2.14 -13.77 -20.41
CA GLN A 268 1.70 -14.50 -19.21
C GLN A 268 2.73 -15.53 -18.75
N GLU A 269 3.38 -16.25 -19.68
CA GLU A 269 4.46 -17.18 -19.33
C GLU A 269 5.66 -16.46 -18.72
N LYS A 270 6.03 -15.28 -19.25
CA LYS A 270 7.08 -14.43 -18.65
C LYS A 270 6.70 -13.93 -17.26
N LEU A 271 5.40 -13.72 -17.00
CA LEU A 271 4.88 -13.33 -15.68
C LEU A 271 4.79 -14.48 -14.69
N LYS A 272 4.76 -15.75 -15.14
CA LYS A 272 4.92 -16.94 -14.29
C LYS A 272 6.36 -17.02 -13.79
N ASN A 273 6.70 -16.09 -12.92
CA ASN A 273 7.99 -15.95 -12.28
C ASN A 273 7.89 -16.50 -10.86
N SER A 274 8.78 -17.44 -10.54
CA SER A 274 8.91 -18.03 -9.20
C SER A 274 8.88 -16.99 -8.07
N LYS A 275 9.50 -15.81 -8.25
CA LYS A 275 9.49 -14.75 -7.24
C LYS A 275 8.10 -14.10 -7.03
N ARG A 276 7.32 -13.92 -8.11
CA ARG A 276 5.97 -13.34 -8.03
C ARG A 276 4.99 -14.33 -7.40
N ASP A 277 5.13 -15.61 -7.72
CA ASP A 277 4.36 -16.70 -7.10
C ASP A 277 4.69 -16.82 -5.60
N LEU A 278 5.97 -16.70 -5.22
CA LEU A 278 6.40 -16.66 -3.82
C LEU A 278 5.80 -15.46 -3.07
N LEU A 279 5.74 -14.29 -3.72
CA LEU A 279 5.12 -13.09 -3.15
C LEU A 279 3.62 -13.29 -2.91
N ALA A 280 2.90 -13.82 -3.89
CA ALA A 280 1.47 -14.14 -3.74
C ALA A 280 1.22 -15.19 -2.65
N GLN A 281 2.06 -16.23 -2.57
CA GLN A 281 1.99 -17.22 -1.49
C GLN A 281 2.24 -16.59 -0.12
N ARG A 282 3.21 -15.68 -0.01
CA ARG A 282 3.48 -14.94 1.22
C ARG A 282 2.25 -14.15 1.69
N ILE A 283 1.55 -13.44 0.79
CA ILE A 283 0.32 -12.70 1.11
C ILE A 283 -0.74 -13.65 1.70
N VAL A 284 -0.92 -14.82 1.08
CA VAL A 284 -1.88 -15.84 1.54
C VAL A 284 -1.51 -16.36 2.94
N GLU A 285 -0.23 -16.60 3.21
CA GLU A 285 0.21 -17.04 4.53
C GLU A 285 0.08 -15.95 5.59
N ILE A 286 0.34 -14.67 5.25
CA ILE A 286 0.08 -13.53 6.14
C ILE A 286 -1.40 -13.47 6.52
N LYS A 287 -2.31 -13.57 5.53
CA LYS A 287 -3.76 -13.63 5.75
C LYS A 287 -4.14 -14.75 6.73
N LYS A 288 -3.63 -15.97 6.52
CA LYS A 288 -3.92 -17.16 7.34
C LYS A 288 -3.37 -17.07 8.75
N THR A 289 -2.21 -16.44 8.91
CA THR A 289 -1.52 -16.34 10.19
C THR A 289 -2.33 -15.55 11.22
N ALA A 290 -3.22 -14.66 10.75
CA ALA A 290 -4.14 -13.89 11.58
C ALA A 290 -3.44 -13.26 12.79
N ILE A 291 -2.38 -12.49 12.50
CA ILE A 291 -1.61 -11.73 13.48
C ILE A 291 -2.59 -10.87 14.29
N SER A 292 -2.54 -10.96 15.62
CA SER A 292 -3.47 -10.22 16.48
C SER A 292 -3.10 -8.75 16.53
N LYS A 293 -1.90 -8.43 17.04
CA LYS A 293 -1.36 -7.07 17.03
C LYS A 293 0.10 -7.05 16.58
N ILE A 294 0.51 -5.87 16.12
CA ILE A 294 1.90 -5.58 15.77
C ILE A 294 2.37 -4.50 16.73
N LEU A 295 3.25 -4.89 17.66
CA LEU A 295 3.82 -4.02 18.67
C LEU A 295 4.97 -3.23 18.03
N VAL A 296 5.04 -1.94 18.34
CA VAL A 296 6.03 -1.02 17.78
C VAL A 296 6.62 -0.20 18.91
N ASP A 297 7.94 -0.01 18.91
CA ASP A 297 8.64 0.88 19.84
C ASP A 297 8.22 2.33 19.62
N SER A 298 7.25 2.78 20.43
CA SER A 298 6.64 4.11 20.30
C SER A 298 7.62 5.23 20.57
N ASP A 299 8.56 5.04 21.49
CA ASP A 299 9.52 6.07 21.89
C ASP A 299 10.54 6.31 20.77
N TYR A 300 10.99 5.23 20.12
CA TYR A 300 11.88 5.34 18.96
C TYR A 300 11.19 6.03 17.77
N VAL A 301 9.94 5.65 17.47
CA VAL A 301 9.15 6.31 16.41
C VAL A 301 8.93 7.79 16.74
N TYR A 302 8.49 8.10 17.96
CA TYR A 302 8.26 9.47 18.40
C TYR A 302 9.53 10.31 18.31
N GLY A 303 10.65 9.81 18.82
CA GLY A 303 11.95 10.48 18.78
C GLY A 303 12.40 10.82 17.36
N LYS A 304 12.22 9.89 16.41
CA LYS A 304 12.48 10.15 14.99
C LYS A 304 11.53 11.20 14.41
N PHE A 305 10.25 11.09 14.71
CA PHE A 305 9.23 11.99 14.17
C PHE A 305 9.43 13.44 14.62
N VAL A 306 9.63 13.69 15.92
CA VAL A 306 9.84 15.06 16.43
C VAL A 306 11.19 15.65 16.02
N LYS A 307 12.21 14.81 15.81
CA LYS A 307 13.49 15.26 15.25
C LYS A 307 13.33 15.73 13.81
N LYS A 308 12.49 15.03 13.02
CA LYS A 308 12.18 15.42 11.64
C LYS A 308 11.31 16.66 11.56
N TYR A 309 10.36 16.83 12.48
CA TYR A 309 9.41 17.94 12.50
C TYR A 309 9.58 18.83 13.73
N PRO A 310 10.49 19.84 13.70
CA PRO A 310 10.70 20.75 14.81
C PRO A 310 9.44 21.54 15.21
N LYS A 311 8.54 21.79 14.26
CA LYS A 311 7.25 22.45 14.49
C LYS A 311 6.10 21.50 14.13
N LEU A 312 5.33 21.10 15.13
CA LEU A 312 4.21 20.18 14.94
C LEU A 312 2.95 20.91 14.45
N LYS A 313 2.26 20.32 13.46
CA LYS A 313 1.00 20.81 12.89
C LYS A 313 -0.13 19.80 13.20
N PRO A 314 -1.42 20.21 13.24
CA PRO A 314 -2.53 19.29 13.50
C PRO A 314 -2.56 18.05 12.58
N LYS A 315 -2.14 18.20 11.32
CA LYS A 315 -2.04 17.10 10.35
C LYS A 315 -1.07 15.99 10.78
N HIS A 316 -0.01 16.35 11.52
CA HIS A 316 1.05 15.42 11.91
C HIS A 316 0.55 14.26 12.78
N MET A 317 -0.58 14.42 13.48
CA MET A 317 -1.23 13.31 14.21
C MET A 317 -1.63 12.17 13.28
N ARG A 318 -2.12 12.49 12.08
CA ARG A 318 -2.51 11.49 11.08
C ARG A 318 -1.31 10.96 10.30
N ASP A 319 -0.32 11.80 10.05
CA ASP A 319 0.94 11.38 9.42
C ASP A 319 1.70 10.39 10.29
N LEU A 320 1.77 10.64 11.60
CA LEU A 320 2.33 9.69 12.55
C LEU A 320 1.58 8.35 12.51
N GLY A 321 0.24 8.37 12.52
CA GLY A 321 -0.58 7.16 12.39
C GLY A 321 -0.28 6.37 11.11
N ARG A 322 -0.10 7.05 9.97
CA ARG A 322 0.28 6.42 8.70
C ARG A 322 1.67 5.80 8.73
N ILE A 323 2.64 6.47 9.36
CA ILE A 323 3.98 5.89 9.57
C ILE A 323 3.85 4.59 10.38
N PHE A 324 3.07 4.56 11.47
CA PHE A 324 2.78 3.32 12.18
C PHE A 324 2.15 2.25 11.27
N SER A 325 1.18 2.61 10.42
CA SER A 325 0.61 1.67 9.45
C SER A 325 1.65 1.10 8.47
N ILE A 326 2.60 1.92 8.00
CA ILE A 326 3.69 1.47 7.13
C ILE A 326 4.62 0.52 7.88
N ILE A 327 5.06 0.88 9.10
CA ILE A 327 5.90 0.03 9.97
C ILE A 327 5.23 -1.33 10.17
N LYS A 328 3.95 -1.33 10.54
CA LYS A 328 3.18 -2.54 10.75
C LYS A 328 3.00 -3.34 9.45
N GLY A 329 2.89 -2.67 8.31
CA GLY A 329 2.91 -3.30 6.99
C GLY A 329 4.21 -4.06 6.70
N ILE A 330 5.36 -3.43 6.99
CA ILE A 330 6.70 -4.04 6.81
C ILE A 330 6.90 -5.22 7.78
N ALA A 331 6.56 -5.03 9.06
CA ALA A 331 6.66 -6.08 10.07
C ALA A 331 5.76 -7.28 9.74
N SER A 332 4.52 -7.03 9.31
CA SER A 332 3.59 -8.08 8.83
C SER A 332 4.15 -8.80 7.60
N PHE A 333 4.74 -8.05 6.68
CA PHE A 333 5.37 -8.63 5.49
C PHE A 333 6.52 -9.58 5.83
N ASN A 334 7.28 -9.29 6.88
CA ASN A 334 8.43 -10.07 7.34
C ASN A 334 8.18 -10.83 8.65
N PHE A 335 6.93 -11.16 8.98
CA PHE A 335 6.56 -11.65 10.31
C PHE A 335 7.32 -12.89 10.79
N TRP A 336 7.82 -13.74 9.88
CA TRP A 336 8.59 -14.94 10.25
C TRP A 336 9.92 -14.66 10.95
N SER A 337 10.51 -13.48 10.74
CA SER A 337 11.75 -13.08 11.41
C SER A 337 11.53 -12.24 12.65
N HIS A 338 10.27 -12.03 13.05
CA HIS A 338 9.92 -11.20 14.18
C HIS A 338 9.65 -12.05 15.41
N GLU A 339 9.96 -11.49 16.58
CA GLU A 339 9.56 -12.11 17.85
C GLU A 339 8.03 -12.18 17.91
N ARG A 340 7.53 -13.31 18.40
CA ARG A 340 6.10 -13.58 18.55
C ARG A 340 5.80 -13.99 19.98
N ASP A 341 4.78 -13.36 20.56
CA ASP A 341 4.30 -13.66 21.91
C ASP A 341 3.22 -14.76 21.92
N GLU A 342 2.77 -15.12 23.13
CA GLU A 342 1.73 -16.12 23.36
C GLU A 342 0.36 -15.74 22.78
N ASN A 343 0.10 -14.44 22.56
CA ASN A 343 -1.13 -13.90 22.01
C ASN A 343 -1.10 -13.77 20.48
N ASN A 344 -0.09 -14.35 19.82
CA ASN A 344 0.13 -14.24 18.38
C ASN A 344 0.39 -12.79 17.90
N ASN A 345 0.86 -11.93 18.80
CA ASN A 345 1.38 -10.62 18.43
C ASN A 345 2.79 -10.76 17.87
N ILE A 346 3.21 -9.79 17.05
CA ILE A 346 4.60 -9.67 16.60
C ILE A 346 5.18 -8.32 17.00
N THR A 347 6.49 -8.24 17.20
CA THR A 347 7.18 -6.98 17.54
C THR A 347 8.00 -6.47 16.37
N ALA A 348 7.65 -5.30 15.84
CA ALA A 348 8.40 -4.62 14.79
C ALA A 348 9.82 -4.27 15.26
N THR A 349 10.79 -4.49 14.39
CA THR A 349 12.20 -4.20 14.64
C THR A 349 12.52 -2.73 14.40
N LYS A 350 13.70 -2.28 14.84
CA LYS A 350 14.17 -0.92 14.54
C LYS A 350 14.42 -0.74 13.04
N GLU A 351 14.81 -1.81 12.36
CA GLU A 351 15.01 -1.84 10.91
C GLU A 351 13.70 -1.57 10.16
N ASP A 352 12.56 -2.12 10.61
CA ASP A 352 11.26 -1.83 10.00
C ASP A 352 10.86 -0.37 10.19
N ILE A 353 11.15 0.19 11.38
CA ILE A 353 10.92 1.60 11.69
C ILE A 353 11.77 2.49 10.78
N ASP A 354 13.06 2.20 10.67
CA ASP A 354 13.99 2.94 9.83
C ASP A 354 13.57 2.93 8.37
N GLU A 355 13.12 1.79 7.86
CA GLU A 355 12.66 1.62 6.49
C GLU A 355 11.34 2.36 6.23
N ALA A 356 10.40 2.33 7.18
CA ALA A 356 9.17 3.11 7.06
C ALA A 356 9.44 4.63 6.99
N PHE A 357 10.40 5.13 7.76
CA PHE A 357 10.82 6.54 7.66
C PHE A 357 11.48 6.84 6.31
N ARG A 358 12.30 5.95 5.75
CA ARG A 358 12.84 6.13 4.38
C ARG A 358 11.72 6.26 3.34
N ILE A 359 10.74 5.36 3.38
CA ILE A 359 9.57 5.41 2.49
C ILE A 359 8.79 6.73 2.68
N TRP A 360 8.61 7.16 3.93
CA TRP A 360 7.91 8.42 4.24
C TRP A 360 8.68 9.64 3.75
N ASP A 361 10.01 9.65 3.89
CA ASP A 361 10.87 10.76 3.52
C ASP A 361 10.82 11.05 2.01
N GLU A 362 10.70 10.02 1.17
CA GLU A 362 10.57 10.18 -0.29
C GLU A 362 9.26 10.87 -0.72
N LEU A 363 8.22 10.87 0.12
CA LEU A 363 6.96 11.56 -0.14
C LEU A 363 6.75 12.83 0.71
N GLY A 364 7.53 12.96 1.78
CA GLY A 364 7.27 13.85 2.91
C GLY A 364 6.93 15.27 2.48
N GLU A 365 7.74 15.88 1.62
CA GLU A 365 7.54 17.28 1.21
C GLU A 365 6.16 17.54 0.59
N SER A 366 5.73 16.69 -0.34
CA SER A 366 4.40 16.80 -0.97
C SER A 366 3.27 16.53 0.03
N GLN A 367 3.47 15.58 0.95
CA GLN A 367 2.49 15.28 1.99
C GLN A 367 2.37 16.45 2.97
N ASP A 368 3.49 17.03 3.40
CA ASP A 368 3.52 18.14 4.35
C ASP A 368 2.81 19.38 3.79
N LEU A 369 2.96 19.61 2.48
CA LEU A 369 2.25 20.66 1.73
C LEU A 369 0.77 20.32 1.44
N GLY A 370 0.37 19.06 1.62
CA GLY A 370 -1.00 18.61 1.36
C GLY A 370 -1.40 18.59 -0.12
N ILE A 371 -0.42 18.54 -1.03
CA ILE A 371 -0.65 18.55 -2.48
C ILE A 371 -0.18 17.22 -3.11
N PRO A 372 -0.79 16.78 -4.23
CA PRO A 372 -0.30 15.62 -4.96
C PRO A 372 1.17 15.76 -5.38
N PRO A 373 1.96 14.67 -5.36
CA PRO A 373 3.34 14.68 -5.84
C PRO A 373 3.50 15.23 -7.28
N TYR A 374 2.51 15.01 -8.15
CA TYR A 374 2.47 15.61 -9.49
C TYR A 374 2.51 17.14 -9.47
N ILE A 375 1.73 17.78 -8.59
CA ILE A 375 1.70 19.24 -8.47
C ILE A 375 3.03 19.75 -7.94
N TYR A 376 3.58 19.08 -6.92
CA TYR A 376 4.86 19.46 -6.34
C TYR A 376 6.02 19.37 -7.35
N ARG A 377 6.06 18.27 -8.12
CA ARG A 377 7.06 18.10 -9.19
C ARG A 377 6.93 19.18 -10.26
N LEU A 378 5.70 19.48 -10.70
CA LEU A 378 5.45 20.57 -11.66
C LEU A 378 5.92 21.91 -11.10
N PHE A 379 5.72 22.18 -9.81
CA PHE A 379 6.26 23.38 -9.18
C PHE A 379 7.79 23.43 -9.28
N LYS A 380 8.48 22.36 -8.88
CA LYS A 380 9.95 22.29 -8.88
C LYS A 380 10.58 22.34 -10.27
N GLU A 381 10.01 21.63 -11.24
CA GLU A 381 10.62 21.45 -12.56
C GLU A 381 10.19 22.52 -13.58
N VAL A 382 8.99 23.11 -13.41
CA VAL A 382 8.41 24.02 -14.41
C VAL A 382 8.25 25.44 -13.87
N ILE A 383 7.65 25.59 -12.69
CA ILE A 383 7.28 26.90 -12.16
C ILE A 383 8.52 27.55 -11.52
N GLU A 384 9.02 27.03 -10.41
CA GLU A 384 10.15 27.57 -9.62
C GLU A 384 11.33 28.09 -10.48
N PRO A 385 11.77 27.41 -11.57
CA PRO A 385 12.88 27.88 -12.39
C PRO A 385 12.63 29.17 -13.18
N ILE A 386 11.38 29.51 -13.51
CA ILE A 386 11.04 30.61 -14.42
C ILE A 386 10.37 31.81 -13.72
N VAL A 387 9.93 31.67 -12.46
CA VAL A 387 9.08 32.69 -11.81
C VAL A 387 9.81 33.77 -11.01
N LYS A 388 11.15 33.82 -11.04
CA LYS A 388 11.92 34.71 -10.16
C LYS A 388 11.50 36.18 -10.26
N ASP A 389 11.13 36.64 -11.46
CA ASP A 389 10.68 38.02 -11.73
C ASP A 389 9.20 38.11 -12.14
N GLY A 390 8.43 37.06 -11.84
CA GLY A 390 7.04 36.92 -12.27
C GLY A 390 6.91 36.19 -13.61
N ALA A 391 6.06 35.17 -13.67
CA ALA A 391 5.78 34.44 -14.91
C ALA A 391 4.29 34.47 -15.24
N SER A 392 3.97 34.61 -16.53
CA SER A 392 2.60 34.45 -17.00
C SER A 392 2.23 32.97 -17.13
N ARG A 393 0.93 32.68 -17.20
CA ARG A 393 0.44 31.32 -17.53
C ARG A 393 0.97 30.80 -18.87
N ARG A 394 1.26 31.70 -19.81
CA ARG A 394 1.84 31.33 -21.11
C ARG A 394 3.26 30.82 -20.94
N ASP A 395 4.06 31.48 -20.11
CA ASP A 395 5.45 31.09 -19.85
C ASP A 395 5.50 29.72 -19.14
N ILE A 396 4.60 29.51 -18.16
CA ILE A 396 4.44 28.20 -17.51
C ILE A 396 4.07 27.10 -18.52
N SER A 397 3.14 27.39 -19.44
CA SER A 397 2.73 26.43 -20.47
C SER A 397 3.87 26.11 -21.45
N GLN A 398 4.64 27.13 -21.85
CA GLN A 398 5.83 26.98 -22.68
C GLN A 398 6.86 26.10 -21.98
N LYS A 399 7.18 26.40 -20.71
CA LYS A 399 8.15 25.60 -19.95
C LYS A 399 7.69 24.18 -19.70
N HIS A 400 6.40 23.97 -19.44
CA HIS A 400 5.82 22.64 -19.32
C HIS A 400 5.98 21.83 -20.62
N TYR A 401 5.83 22.48 -21.78
CA TYR A 401 6.08 21.83 -23.08
C TYR A 401 7.55 21.45 -23.25
N GLU A 402 8.49 22.32 -22.86
CA GLU A 402 9.92 22.01 -22.90
C GLU A 402 10.30 20.80 -22.02
N VAL A 403 9.75 20.72 -20.81
CA VAL A 403 10.08 19.66 -19.84
C VAL A 403 9.38 18.34 -20.18
N TYR A 404 8.10 18.37 -20.54
CA TYR A 404 7.27 17.16 -20.68
C TYR A 404 6.84 16.85 -22.12
N GLY A 405 7.22 17.67 -23.10
CA GLY A 405 6.87 17.47 -24.52
C GLY A 405 5.37 17.62 -24.83
N ARG A 406 4.59 18.21 -23.92
CA ARG A 406 3.13 18.37 -24.08
C ARG A 406 2.64 19.69 -23.47
N PRO A 407 1.62 20.34 -24.05
CA PRO A 407 1.05 21.55 -23.47
C PRO A 407 0.24 21.20 -22.22
N ILE A 408 0.18 22.13 -21.28
CA ILE A 408 -0.74 22.05 -20.15
C ILE A 408 -2.06 22.72 -20.51
N GLN A 409 -3.19 22.10 -20.14
CA GLN A 409 -4.50 22.69 -20.39
C GLN A 409 -4.71 23.90 -19.45
N ASP A 410 -5.12 25.04 -20.01
CA ASP A 410 -5.28 26.29 -19.24
C ASP A 410 -6.26 26.14 -18.06
N TRP A 411 -7.36 25.43 -18.27
CA TRP A 411 -8.34 25.18 -17.21
C TRP A 411 -7.74 24.37 -16.05
N LEU A 412 -6.90 23.37 -16.34
CA LEU A 412 -6.24 22.54 -15.32
C LEU A 412 -5.22 23.37 -14.53
N LEU A 413 -4.42 24.17 -15.24
CA LEU A 413 -3.45 25.07 -14.64
C LEU A 413 -4.15 26.09 -13.72
N ARG A 414 -5.15 26.79 -14.25
CA ARG A 414 -5.86 27.88 -13.55
C ARG A 414 -6.73 27.41 -12.40
N GLN A 415 -7.46 26.29 -12.55
CA GLN A 415 -8.51 25.90 -11.60
C GLN A 415 -8.05 24.84 -10.58
N GLN A 416 -6.97 24.11 -10.86
CA GLN A 416 -6.52 23.04 -9.96
C GLN A 416 -5.08 23.23 -9.49
N ILE A 417 -4.15 23.51 -10.41
CA ILE A 417 -2.72 23.54 -10.07
C ILE A 417 -2.34 24.82 -9.31
N LEU A 418 -2.59 26.00 -9.89
CA LEU A 418 -2.24 27.27 -9.26
C LEU A 418 -2.94 27.46 -7.89
N PRO A 419 -4.25 27.18 -7.74
CA PRO A 419 -4.91 27.30 -6.43
C PRO A 419 -4.32 26.35 -5.37
N ALA A 420 -3.90 25.14 -5.75
CA ALA A 420 -3.29 24.19 -4.82
C ALA A 420 -1.91 24.67 -4.36
N LEU A 421 -1.09 25.20 -5.29
CA LEU A 421 0.22 25.77 -4.97
C LEU A 421 0.13 27.02 -4.10
N GLU A 422 -0.84 27.89 -4.39
CA GLU A 422 -1.10 29.10 -3.61
C GLU A 422 -1.59 28.76 -2.19
N SER A 423 -2.49 27.78 -2.07
CA SER A 423 -2.97 27.29 -0.77
C SER A 423 -1.86 26.60 0.04
N ALA A 424 -0.88 25.99 -0.65
CA ALA A 424 0.32 25.43 -0.03
C ALA A 424 1.38 26.50 0.32
N GLY A 425 1.15 27.77 -0.02
CA GLY A 425 2.06 28.88 0.22
C GLY A 425 3.30 28.91 -0.69
N LEU A 426 3.33 28.10 -1.75
CA LEU A 426 4.48 28.00 -2.65
C LEU A 426 4.54 29.15 -3.67
N ILE A 427 3.37 29.69 -4.03
CA ILE A 427 3.23 30.79 -4.98
C ILE A 427 2.24 31.83 -4.47
N TYR A 428 2.30 33.00 -5.07
CA TYR A 428 1.24 34.01 -4.98
C TYR A 428 1.01 34.63 -6.36
N GLN A 429 -0.15 35.26 -6.56
CA GLN A 429 -0.53 35.86 -7.84
C GLN A 429 -0.81 37.36 -7.68
N GLU A 430 -0.21 38.19 -8.53
CA GLU A 430 -0.45 39.64 -8.55
C GLU A 430 -0.69 40.14 -9.98
N PRO A 431 -1.42 41.25 -10.16
CA PRO A 431 -1.53 41.93 -11.45
C PRO A 431 -0.15 42.37 -11.95
N ASP A 432 0.11 42.23 -13.25
CA ASP A 432 1.32 42.74 -13.89
C ASP A 432 1.41 44.26 -13.67
N PRO A 433 2.55 44.78 -13.14
CA PRO A 433 2.76 46.21 -12.94
C PRO A 433 2.61 47.05 -14.22
N SER A 434 2.91 46.46 -15.38
CA SER A 434 2.88 47.12 -16.69
C SER A 434 1.53 46.97 -17.41
N ASP A 435 0.79 45.88 -17.17
CA ASP A 435 -0.57 45.67 -17.72
C ASP A 435 -1.46 44.93 -16.71
N LYS A 436 -2.19 45.67 -15.86
CA LYS A 436 -3.03 45.13 -14.79
C LYS A 436 -4.12 44.13 -15.23
N ARG A 437 -4.34 43.93 -16.53
CA ARG A 437 -5.23 42.88 -17.06
C ARG A 437 -4.58 41.50 -17.05
N LYS A 438 -3.26 41.43 -16.94
CA LYS A 438 -2.48 40.19 -16.83
C LYS A 438 -2.22 39.90 -15.36
N MET A 439 -2.28 38.62 -15.02
CA MET A 439 -1.85 38.11 -13.72
C MET A 439 -0.50 37.42 -13.89
N LEU A 440 0.45 37.79 -13.05
CA LEU A 440 1.75 37.14 -12.93
C LEU A 440 1.73 36.26 -11.68
N ILE A 441 2.31 35.07 -11.83
CA ILE A 441 2.59 34.15 -10.74
C ILE A 441 3.97 34.53 -10.21
N TYR A 442 4.22 34.38 -8.91
CA TYR A 442 5.52 34.54 -8.26
C TYR A 442 5.76 33.38 -7.29
N VAL A 443 7.03 33.09 -6.98
CA VAL A 443 7.40 32.12 -5.94
C VAL A 443 7.58 32.85 -4.61
N THR A 444 7.00 32.31 -3.54
CA THR A 444 7.19 32.86 -2.19
C THR A 444 8.63 32.61 -1.70
N THR A 445 9.34 33.61 -1.17
CA THR A 445 10.68 33.48 -0.53
C THR A 445 10.69 34.08 0.89
N PRO A 446 11.46 33.59 1.92
CA PRO A 446 12.01 32.25 2.29
C PRO A 446 11.78 31.87 3.81
N PRO A 447 12.30 30.78 4.46
CA PRO A 447 13.26 29.73 4.06
C PRO A 447 12.75 28.27 4.08
N LEU A 448 13.50 27.39 3.39
CA LEU A 448 13.40 25.91 3.46
C LEU A 448 13.48 25.31 4.89
N ASN A 449 13.74 26.10 5.92
CA ASN A 449 13.84 25.65 7.32
C ASN A 449 12.55 25.86 8.14
N SER A 450 11.43 26.24 7.51
CA SER A 450 10.13 26.39 8.18
C SER A 450 9.08 25.35 7.80
N LEU A 451 9.43 24.33 7.01
CA LEU A 451 8.53 23.20 6.72
C LEU A 451 8.60 22.13 7.80
#